data_AF-A0A384J471-F1
#
_entry.id   AF-A0A384J471-F1
#
_cell.length_a   1.000
_cell.length_b   1.000
_cell.length_c   1.000
_cell.angle_alpha   90.00
_cell.angle_beta   90.00
_cell.angle_gamma   90.00
#
_symmetry.space_group_name_H-M   'P 1'
#
loop_
_entity.id
_entity.type
_entity.pdbx_description
1 polymer ?
#
loop_
_entity_poly.entity_id
_entity_poly.type
_entity_poly.pdbx_seq_one_letter_code
_entity_poly.pdbx_strand_id
1 'polypeptide(L)'
;MSLFSAQVHPGRALGFLVLGASLHEIITRIKAEPHRFPKLDLTYEPVAPVDEPVILSLPSNGIRLRFDGPQQRLRLIEVLDFTKNKLTYNDREVLRSGGTASPNGAGAGHLTGPTFRHIYKSLIGPTFPGEYIKPEVGDETGMGLYVLSYPGVAFSFPIHKSSWSPGKDVVSLLSSSAGQPASSMAIFSGESWPEARDNLFTQSLEPLKTFAPLTKGREPVADEIGLVKLYGGGKLELIRRFNNTPFWILLGETTPQELVAELGPPDAIYRKNDQKMSIHKPRTASSTGRRPASTDLRDDSTDTDQSSAHTATDDSDDDSGEGEAAGNVTGECFYNYFYHGFDVLVSTPTSPSQLPPSKARSQQENNRVIPTDATARLVATKVILHGNVPGSYPFNRHRRCRWEIEYLSPKSKSKIMSINSETPFPSIESSLYNEWKSIYNNVEEAKQRQRGMVLNRDWGDSPGSSCELLGGWEDSVGGKRNAEKEDEKGLGNTTLFGFPGLVFEVLKNGTVSGVTVF
;
A
#
# COMPACT_ATOMS: atom_id res chain seq x y z
N MET A 1 7.58 22.22 -18.92
CA MET A 1 6.76 21.24 -18.18
C MET A 1 5.62 21.98 -17.52
N SER A 2 4.38 21.51 -17.63
CA SER A 2 3.23 22.14 -16.98
C SER A 2 3.29 21.90 -15.47
N LEU A 3 3.19 22.96 -14.66
CA LEU A 3 3.13 22.85 -13.20
C LEU A 3 1.90 22.05 -12.76
N PHE A 4 2.03 21.33 -11.65
CA PHE A 4 0.90 20.65 -11.02
C PHE A 4 -0.17 21.67 -10.61
N SER A 5 -1.34 21.60 -11.25
CA SER A 5 -2.49 22.44 -10.93
C SER A 5 -3.53 21.66 -10.13
N ALA A 6 -4.03 22.21 -9.02
CA ALA A 6 -5.00 21.53 -8.17
C ALA A 6 -5.87 22.49 -7.35
N GLN A 7 -7.11 22.05 -7.08
CA GLN A 7 -8.00 22.73 -6.14
C GLN A 7 -7.73 22.27 -4.71
N VAL A 8 -7.69 23.22 -3.78
CA VAL A 8 -7.61 22.96 -2.33
C VAL A 8 -9.02 22.69 -1.81
N HIS A 9 -9.21 21.54 -1.18
CA HIS A 9 -10.43 21.19 -0.45
C HIS A 9 -10.05 21.02 1.04
N PRO A 10 -10.26 22.05 1.88
CA PRO A 10 -9.97 21.97 3.30
C PRO A 10 -10.62 20.75 3.94
N GLY A 11 -9.87 20.05 4.80
CA GLY A 11 -10.37 18.85 5.48
C GLY A 11 -10.36 17.58 4.63
N ARG A 12 -10.09 17.69 3.32
CA ARG A 12 -10.39 16.60 2.36
C ARG A 12 -9.27 16.29 1.38
N ALA A 13 -8.77 17.27 0.62
CA ALA A 13 -7.95 16.96 -0.54
C ALA A 13 -7.14 18.14 -1.11
N LEU A 14 -6.13 17.81 -1.92
CA LEU A 14 -5.47 18.67 -2.88
C LEU A 14 -5.60 18.07 -4.28
N GLY A 15 -6.61 18.49 -5.04
CA GLY A 15 -6.97 17.85 -6.31
C GLY A 15 -7.31 16.38 -6.10
N PHE A 16 -6.56 15.47 -6.74
CA PHE A 16 -6.74 14.03 -6.58
C PHE A 16 -6.08 13.44 -5.32
N LEU A 17 -5.25 14.23 -4.62
CA LEU A 17 -4.57 13.78 -3.40
C LEU A 17 -5.56 13.91 -2.24
N VAL A 18 -6.27 12.83 -1.92
CA VAL A 18 -7.37 12.84 -0.95
C VAL A 18 -6.95 12.20 0.35
N LEU A 19 -7.27 12.85 1.48
CA LEU A 19 -7.05 12.30 2.81
C LEU A 19 -7.81 10.97 2.94
N GLY A 20 -7.12 9.93 3.40
CA GLY A 20 -7.66 8.57 3.47
C GLY A 20 -7.36 7.70 2.24
N ALA A 21 -6.84 8.27 1.15
CA ALA A 21 -6.36 7.47 0.01
C ALA A 21 -5.13 6.65 0.42
N SER A 22 -4.98 5.47 -0.17
CA SER A 22 -3.87 4.58 0.17
C SER A 22 -2.56 5.07 -0.46
N LEU A 23 -1.43 4.74 0.18
CA LEU A 23 -0.09 4.99 -0.36
C LEU A 23 0.08 4.40 -1.75
N HIS A 24 -0.40 3.16 -1.94
CA HIS A 24 -0.38 2.47 -3.23
C HIS A 24 -1.14 3.26 -4.29
N GLU A 25 -2.39 3.66 -4.03
CA GLU A 25 -3.20 4.41 -4.98
C GLU A 25 -2.53 5.74 -5.38
N ILE A 26 -2.01 6.48 -4.41
CA ILE A 26 -1.37 7.78 -4.67
C ILE A 26 -0.09 7.61 -5.47
N ILE A 27 0.81 6.69 -5.10
CA ILE A 27 2.06 6.47 -5.83
C ILE A 27 1.75 5.97 -7.25
N THR A 28 0.81 5.04 -7.42
CA THR A 28 0.41 4.52 -8.74
C THR A 28 -0.06 5.66 -9.64
N ARG A 29 -0.92 6.56 -9.13
CA ARG A 29 -1.40 7.72 -9.89
C ARG A 29 -0.30 8.74 -10.21
N ILE A 30 0.62 8.97 -9.28
CA ILE A 30 1.75 9.88 -9.50
C ILE A 30 2.71 9.30 -10.56
N LYS A 31 3.01 8.00 -10.49
CA LYS A 31 3.87 7.29 -11.45
C LYS A 31 3.31 7.29 -12.88
N ALA A 32 1.98 7.34 -13.03
CA ALA A 32 1.32 7.46 -14.33
C ALA A 32 1.52 8.84 -15.00
N GLU A 33 1.97 9.87 -14.27
CA GLU A 33 2.21 11.21 -14.81
C GLU A 33 3.68 11.67 -14.62
N PRO A 34 4.69 10.95 -15.17
CA PRO A 34 6.11 11.18 -14.87
C PRO A 34 6.61 12.57 -15.30
N HIS A 35 6.02 13.17 -16.34
CA HIS A 35 6.34 14.53 -16.75
C HIS A 35 5.86 15.60 -15.77
N ARG A 36 4.79 15.31 -15.02
CA ARG A 36 4.20 16.23 -14.03
C ARG A 36 4.82 16.01 -12.64
N PHE A 37 5.26 14.78 -12.36
CA PHE A 37 5.90 14.39 -11.12
C PHE A 37 7.24 13.69 -11.39
N PRO A 38 8.28 14.45 -11.79
CA PRO A 38 9.54 13.86 -12.26
C PRO A 38 10.43 13.32 -11.14
N LYS A 39 10.16 13.66 -9.88
CA LYS A 39 10.96 13.23 -8.73
C LYS A 39 10.07 12.90 -7.54
N LEU A 40 10.25 11.69 -6.99
CA LEU A 40 9.56 11.15 -5.83
C LEU A 40 10.61 10.68 -4.83
N ASP A 41 10.62 11.28 -3.64
CA ASP A 41 11.51 10.86 -2.55
C ASP A 41 10.65 10.20 -1.45
N LEU A 42 10.90 8.92 -1.18
CA LEU A 42 10.21 8.18 -0.12
C LEU A 42 11.10 8.10 1.12
N THR A 43 10.54 8.46 2.28
CA THR A 43 11.21 8.38 3.58
C THR A 43 10.36 7.57 4.54
N TYR A 44 10.98 6.61 5.24
CA TYR A 44 10.35 5.74 6.21
C TYR A 44 11.39 5.31 7.24
N GLU A 45 10.94 4.83 8.41
CA GLU A 45 11.79 4.29 9.45
C GLU A 45 12.08 2.80 9.17
N PRO A 46 13.33 2.39 8.84
CA PRO A 46 13.64 1.00 8.51
C PRO A 46 13.42 0.03 9.67
N VAL A 47 13.50 0.47 10.92
CA VAL A 47 13.28 -0.40 12.09
C VAL A 47 11.79 -0.68 12.33
N ALA A 48 10.91 0.26 11.99
CA ALA A 48 9.48 0.19 12.25
C ALA A 48 8.64 0.67 11.02
N PRO A 49 8.81 0.05 9.84
CA PRO A 49 8.28 0.56 8.57
C PRO A 49 6.76 0.45 8.42
N VAL A 50 6.09 -0.23 9.36
CA VAL A 50 4.64 -0.44 9.37
C VAL A 50 3.96 0.21 10.58
N ASP A 51 4.72 0.77 11.51
CA ASP A 51 4.19 1.48 12.68
C ASP A 51 4.37 2.99 12.51
N GLU A 52 5.55 3.40 12.05
CA GLU A 52 5.88 4.81 11.87
C GLU A 52 5.33 5.37 10.54
N PRO A 53 5.03 6.69 10.48
CA PRO A 53 4.54 7.32 9.27
C PRO A 53 5.48 7.20 8.08
N VAL A 54 4.91 6.98 6.90
CA VAL A 54 5.64 7.01 5.63
C VAL A 54 5.48 8.39 5.00
N ILE A 55 6.58 9.00 4.57
CA ILE A 55 6.61 10.34 3.98
C ILE A 55 6.95 10.23 2.50
N LEU A 56 6.10 10.76 1.63
CA LEU A 56 6.35 10.93 0.20
C LEU A 56 6.56 12.42 -0.10
N SER A 57 7.78 12.78 -0.47
CA SER A 57 8.13 14.14 -0.88
C SER A 57 8.15 14.26 -2.40
N LEU A 58 7.51 15.31 -2.91
CA LEU A 58 7.45 15.68 -4.33
C LEU A 58 8.20 17.01 -4.50
N PRO A 59 9.55 17.00 -4.44
CA PRO A 59 10.36 18.22 -4.36
C PRO A 59 10.21 19.14 -5.58
N SER A 60 9.93 18.56 -6.76
CA SER A 60 9.67 19.30 -8.00
C SER A 60 8.30 19.99 -8.02
N ASN A 61 7.39 19.58 -7.15
CA ASN A 61 6.03 20.10 -7.04
C ASN A 61 5.83 20.92 -5.76
N GLY A 62 6.80 20.92 -4.84
CA GLY A 62 6.71 21.64 -3.57
C GLY A 62 5.70 21.01 -2.59
N ILE A 63 5.44 19.71 -2.70
CA ILE A 63 4.42 19.00 -1.91
C ILE A 63 5.06 17.89 -1.09
N ARG A 64 4.59 17.69 0.14
CA ARG A 64 4.93 16.55 0.99
C ARG A 64 3.64 15.89 1.49
N LEU A 65 3.61 14.57 1.40
CA LEU A 65 2.46 13.73 1.78
C LEU A 65 2.90 12.81 2.92
N ARG A 66 2.09 12.69 3.97
CA ARG A 66 2.37 11.81 5.11
C ARG A 66 1.26 10.80 5.28
N PHE A 67 1.66 9.54 5.37
CA PHE A 67 0.78 8.39 5.53
C PHE A 67 0.98 7.77 6.92
N ASP A 68 -0.06 7.23 7.54
CA ASP A 68 0.14 6.43 8.75
C ASP A 68 0.84 5.11 8.44
N GLY A 69 1.56 4.52 9.40
CA GLY A 69 2.22 3.24 9.21
C GLY A 69 1.23 2.09 8.96
N PRO A 70 0.30 1.81 9.91
CA PRO A 70 -0.48 0.56 9.87
C PRO A 70 -1.41 0.42 8.67
N GLN A 71 -2.14 1.49 8.31
CA GLN A 71 -3.10 1.46 7.21
C GLN A 71 -2.57 2.09 5.93
N GLN A 72 -1.40 2.75 5.97
CA GLN A 72 -0.81 3.47 4.85
C GLN A 72 -1.79 4.45 4.18
N ARG A 73 -2.54 5.22 4.98
CA ARG A 73 -3.50 6.21 4.47
C ARG A 73 -2.96 7.61 4.59
N LEU A 74 -3.22 8.42 3.58
CA LEU A 74 -2.84 9.82 3.58
C LEU A 74 -3.51 10.55 4.75
N ARG A 75 -2.71 11.10 5.66
CA ARG A 75 -3.17 11.85 6.85
C ARG A 75 -2.91 13.34 6.76
N LEU A 76 -1.85 13.72 6.03
CA LEU A 76 -1.44 15.11 5.90
C LEU A 76 -0.93 15.39 4.50
N ILE A 77 -1.39 16.50 3.94
CA ILE A 77 -0.86 17.09 2.71
C ILE A 77 -0.24 18.43 3.08
N GLU A 78 1.02 18.63 2.74
CA GLU A 78 1.75 19.87 2.99
C GLU A 78 2.22 20.46 1.67
N VAL A 79 1.97 21.75 1.49
CA VAL A 79 2.57 22.56 0.43
C VAL A 79 3.70 23.35 1.08
N LEU A 80 4.93 23.02 0.69
CA LEU A 80 6.17 23.56 1.22
C LEU A 80 6.78 24.63 0.30
N ASP A 81 6.36 24.67 -0.95
CA ASP A 81 6.81 25.66 -1.93
C ASP A 81 5.65 25.97 -2.89
N PHE A 82 5.07 27.15 -2.74
CA PHE A 82 3.91 27.58 -3.53
C PHE A 82 4.28 27.94 -4.98
N THR A 83 5.56 28.09 -5.30
CA THR A 83 6.02 28.48 -6.64
C THR A 83 6.12 27.30 -7.61
N LYS A 84 6.06 26.07 -7.08
CA LYS A 84 6.19 24.80 -7.84
C LYS A 84 4.86 24.13 -8.19
N ASN A 85 3.76 24.81 -7.92
CA ASN A 85 2.41 24.34 -8.17
C ASN A 85 1.49 25.52 -8.48
N LYS A 86 0.30 25.23 -9.02
CA LYS A 86 -0.76 26.22 -9.23
C LYS A 86 -2.00 25.79 -8.46
N LEU A 87 -2.23 26.42 -7.31
CA LEU A 87 -3.32 26.04 -6.41
C LEU A 87 -4.45 27.05 -6.45
N THR A 88 -5.69 26.55 -6.40
CA THR A 88 -6.89 27.37 -6.31
C THR A 88 -7.75 26.96 -5.12
N TYR A 89 -8.44 27.92 -4.52
CA TYR A 89 -9.47 27.70 -3.51
C TYR A 89 -10.68 28.56 -3.86
N ASN A 90 -11.85 27.95 -4.03
CA ASN A 90 -13.08 28.61 -4.51
C ASN A 90 -12.82 29.53 -5.73
N ASP A 91 -12.17 28.98 -6.75
CA ASP A 91 -11.78 29.64 -8.01
C ASP A 91 -10.78 30.81 -7.87
N ARG A 92 -10.20 31.02 -6.69
CA ARG A 92 -9.18 32.04 -6.43
C ARG A 92 -7.81 31.38 -6.32
N GLU A 93 -6.79 31.95 -6.96
CA GLU A 93 -5.41 31.47 -6.82
C GLU A 93 -4.93 31.65 -5.38
N VAL A 94 -4.34 30.59 -4.80
CA VAL A 94 -3.77 30.61 -3.44
C VAL A 94 -2.54 31.50 -3.40
N LEU A 95 -1.62 31.33 -4.37
CA LEU A 95 -0.52 32.25 -4.60
C LEU A 95 -0.93 33.23 -5.69
N ARG A 96 -1.00 34.53 -5.37
CA ARG A 96 -1.20 35.54 -6.41
C ARG A 96 0.03 35.60 -7.29
N SER A 97 -0.14 35.27 -8.57
CA SER A 97 0.78 35.70 -9.61
C SER A 97 0.95 37.22 -9.48
N GLY A 98 2.18 37.73 -9.44
CA GLY A 98 2.44 39.17 -9.29
C GLY A 98 1.68 39.96 -10.35
N GLY A 99 0.51 40.50 -9.97
CA GLY A 99 -0.37 41.21 -10.88
C GLY A 99 0.22 42.59 -11.17
N THR A 100 0.45 42.85 -12.47
CA THR A 100 0.63 44.16 -13.12
C THR A 100 1.33 45.23 -12.31
N ALA A 101 2.57 45.51 -12.70
CA ALA A 101 3.33 46.70 -12.34
C ALA A 101 2.43 47.94 -12.16
N SER A 102 2.33 48.44 -10.93
CA SER A 102 2.25 49.89 -10.77
C SER A 102 3.61 50.44 -11.22
N PRO A 103 3.68 51.44 -12.11
CA PRO A 103 4.95 51.85 -12.72
C PRO A 103 6.00 52.40 -11.73
N ASN A 104 5.63 52.66 -10.48
CA ASN A 104 6.45 53.42 -9.54
C ASN A 104 6.72 52.70 -8.20
N GLY A 105 6.98 51.39 -8.22
CA GLY A 105 7.37 50.64 -7.02
C GLY A 105 8.60 49.78 -7.25
N ALA A 106 9.79 50.34 -7.00
CA ALA A 106 11.03 49.57 -6.91
C ALA A 106 10.94 48.61 -5.70
N GLY A 107 10.62 47.34 -5.97
CA GLY A 107 10.55 46.30 -4.94
C GLY A 107 9.58 45.16 -5.24
N ALA A 108 9.51 44.67 -6.49
CA ALA A 108 8.78 43.44 -6.80
C ALA A 108 9.62 42.23 -6.36
N GLY A 109 9.65 41.97 -5.04
CA GLY A 109 10.20 40.71 -4.52
C GLY A 109 9.36 39.54 -5.03
N HIS A 110 10.01 38.48 -5.50
CA HIS A 110 9.36 37.23 -5.86
C HIS A 110 8.73 36.64 -4.59
N LEU A 111 7.40 36.71 -4.46
CA LEU A 111 6.72 36.16 -3.28
C LEU A 111 6.83 34.62 -3.33
N THR A 112 7.39 34.05 -2.26
CA THR A 112 7.56 32.60 -2.11
C THR A 112 6.30 31.91 -1.60
N GLY A 113 5.31 32.68 -1.13
CA GLY A 113 4.06 32.17 -0.58
C GLY A 113 2.96 33.22 -0.43
N PRO A 114 1.73 32.82 -0.05
CA PRO A 114 0.61 33.72 0.15
C PRO A 114 0.81 34.61 1.38
N THR A 115 0.49 35.89 1.24
CA THR A 115 0.52 36.83 2.36
C THR A 115 -0.69 36.63 3.28
N PHE A 116 -0.53 36.91 4.58
CA PHE A 116 -1.65 36.87 5.53
C PHE A 116 -2.84 37.71 5.07
N ARG A 117 -2.59 38.93 4.55
CA ARG A 117 -3.64 39.81 4.03
C ARG A 117 -4.43 39.15 2.89
N HIS A 118 -3.75 38.44 1.99
CA HIS A 118 -4.42 37.72 0.91
C HIS A 118 -5.30 36.59 1.44
N ILE A 119 -4.76 35.77 2.36
CA ILE A 119 -5.50 34.65 2.97
C ILE A 119 -6.73 35.16 3.72
N TYR A 120 -6.55 36.18 4.58
CA TYR A 120 -7.59 36.73 5.44
C TYR A 120 -8.68 37.48 4.66
N LYS A 121 -8.32 38.30 3.67
CA LYS A 121 -9.29 39.17 2.97
C LYS A 121 -9.89 38.55 1.71
N SER A 122 -9.18 37.62 1.07
CA SER A 122 -9.51 37.21 -0.29
C SER A 122 -9.54 35.71 -0.50
N LEU A 123 -8.99 34.89 0.39
CA LEU A 123 -9.00 33.43 0.22
C LEU A 123 -10.05 32.78 1.11
N ILE A 124 -9.88 32.85 2.43
CA ILE A 124 -10.70 32.09 3.39
C ILE A 124 -11.57 33.02 4.24
N GLY A 125 -10.96 33.97 4.96
CA GLY A 125 -11.70 34.88 5.82
C GLY A 125 -11.10 35.04 7.22
N PRO A 126 -11.87 35.58 8.17
CA PRO A 126 -11.47 35.68 9.57
C PRO A 126 -11.36 34.29 10.22
N THR A 127 -10.48 34.17 11.22
CA THR A 127 -10.30 32.94 12.00
C THR A 127 -9.92 33.26 13.45
N PHE A 128 -9.97 32.24 14.30
CA PHE A 128 -9.49 32.27 15.66
C PHE A 128 -7.96 32.44 15.72
N PRO A 129 -7.41 32.93 16.84
CA PRO A 129 -5.97 32.98 17.05
C PRO A 129 -5.33 31.59 16.82
N GLY A 130 -4.23 31.58 16.08
CA GLY A 130 -3.39 30.42 15.85
C GLY A 130 -2.40 30.13 16.98
N GLU A 131 -1.57 29.10 16.77
CA GLU A 131 -0.54 28.64 17.71
C GLU A 131 0.84 29.19 17.32
N TYR A 132 1.63 29.65 18.30
CA TYR A 132 3.03 29.98 18.08
C TYR A 132 3.94 28.86 18.57
N ILE A 133 4.69 28.28 17.64
CA ILE A 133 5.72 27.27 17.89
C ILE A 133 7.05 27.99 17.98
N LYS A 134 7.71 27.89 19.13
CA LYS A 134 9.02 28.50 19.39
C LYS A 134 10.09 27.83 18.51
N PRO A 135 11.15 28.56 18.10
CA PRO A 135 12.31 27.96 17.45
C PRO A 135 12.91 26.85 18.32
N GLU A 136 13.50 25.84 17.68
CA GLU A 136 14.22 24.77 18.37
C GLU A 136 15.43 25.32 19.13
N VAL A 137 15.82 24.61 20.19
CA VAL A 137 16.96 25.02 21.03
C VAL A 137 18.25 24.86 20.23
N GLY A 138 18.85 25.98 19.83
CA GLY A 138 20.06 26.01 19.00
C GLY A 138 19.86 26.56 17.59
N ASP A 139 18.63 26.92 17.20
CA ASP A 139 18.37 27.59 15.93
C ASP A 139 18.89 29.03 15.94
N GLU A 140 19.98 29.26 15.20
CA GLU A 140 20.65 30.57 15.08
C GLU A 140 19.77 31.63 14.39
N THR A 141 18.72 31.22 13.65
CA THR A 141 17.83 32.16 12.95
C THR A 141 16.89 32.90 13.90
N GLY A 142 16.62 32.33 15.08
CA GLY A 142 15.68 32.89 16.05
C GLY A 142 14.22 32.93 15.57
N MET A 143 13.88 32.22 14.50
CA MET A 143 12.56 32.25 13.86
C MET A 143 11.64 31.15 14.41
N GLY A 144 10.54 31.54 15.04
CA GLY A 144 9.45 30.61 15.33
C GLY A 144 8.44 30.54 14.18
N LEU A 145 7.48 29.64 14.33
CA LEU A 145 6.39 29.44 13.38
C LEU A 145 5.06 29.80 14.03
N TYR A 146 4.35 30.76 13.45
CA TYR A 146 2.98 31.05 13.81
C TYR A 146 2.04 30.30 12.86
N VAL A 147 1.30 29.33 13.38
CA VAL A 147 0.39 28.47 12.62
C VAL A 147 -1.02 29.01 12.74
N LEU A 148 -1.49 29.65 11.67
CA LEU A 148 -2.86 30.14 11.53
C LEU A 148 -3.76 28.98 11.07
N SER A 149 -4.73 28.60 11.90
CA SER A 149 -5.59 27.45 11.65
C SER A 149 -6.97 27.86 11.15
N TYR A 150 -7.54 27.03 10.28
CA TYR A 150 -8.94 27.00 9.87
C TYR A 150 -9.42 25.54 9.91
N PRO A 151 -10.73 25.26 9.81
CA PRO A 151 -11.23 23.90 9.65
C PRO A 151 -10.58 23.19 8.46
N GLY A 152 -9.77 22.18 8.78
CA GLY A 152 -9.08 21.31 7.84
C GLY A 152 -7.97 21.94 6.98
N VAL A 153 -7.54 23.18 7.26
CA VAL A 153 -6.40 23.81 6.60
C VAL A 153 -5.66 24.77 7.54
N ALA A 154 -4.33 24.80 7.49
CA ALA A 154 -3.51 25.72 8.27
C ALA A 154 -2.39 26.34 7.43
N PHE A 155 -1.99 27.56 7.78
CA PHE A 155 -0.88 28.29 7.15
C PHE A 155 0.17 28.63 8.20
N SER A 156 1.43 28.35 7.88
CA SER A 156 2.56 28.62 8.78
C SER A 156 3.29 29.88 8.35
N PHE A 157 3.45 30.83 9.26
CA PHE A 157 4.15 32.09 9.03
C PHE A 157 5.42 32.14 9.89
N PRO A 158 6.60 32.33 9.28
CA PRO A 158 7.83 32.57 10.04
C PRO A 158 7.75 33.91 10.79
N ILE A 159 7.98 33.89 12.10
CA ILE A 159 8.01 35.10 12.95
C ILE A 159 9.23 35.04 13.86
N HIS A 160 10.02 36.12 13.90
CA HIS A 160 11.14 36.22 14.82
C HIS A 160 10.67 36.18 16.28
N LYS A 161 11.35 35.41 17.15
CA LYS A 161 10.96 35.20 18.55
C LYS A 161 10.76 36.50 19.34
N SER A 162 11.55 37.54 19.05
CA SER A 162 11.42 38.86 19.70
C SER A 162 10.16 39.63 19.26
N SER A 163 9.56 39.27 18.13
CA SER A 163 8.39 39.97 17.58
C SER A 163 7.06 39.44 18.11
N TRP A 164 7.05 38.29 18.79
CA TRP A 164 5.86 37.63 19.32
C TRP A 164 5.75 37.73 20.85
N SER A 165 4.53 37.91 21.36
CA SER A 165 4.20 37.79 22.80
C SER A 165 2.73 37.35 23.00
N PRO A 166 2.37 36.71 24.13
CA PRO A 166 1.05 36.12 24.37
C PRO A 166 -0.17 37.09 24.39
N GLY A 167 0.01 38.39 24.19
CA GLY A 167 -1.07 39.39 24.15
C GLY A 167 -0.99 40.36 22.97
N LYS A 168 -0.07 40.12 22.03
CA LYS A 168 0.09 40.97 20.85
C LYS A 168 -1.00 40.64 19.83
N ASP A 169 -1.58 41.66 19.22
CA ASP A 169 -2.52 41.46 18.12
C ASP A 169 -1.78 40.85 16.91
N VAL A 170 -2.10 39.60 16.63
CA VAL A 170 -1.49 38.80 15.56
C VAL A 170 -1.91 39.33 14.19
N VAL A 171 -3.12 39.88 14.07
CA VAL A 171 -3.64 40.38 12.79
C VAL A 171 -2.80 41.57 12.34
N SER A 172 -2.53 42.53 13.22
CA SER A 172 -1.61 43.65 12.92
C SER A 172 -0.18 43.18 12.69
N LEU A 173 0.32 42.21 13.47
CA LEU A 173 1.66 41.66 13.30
C LEU A 173 1.86 41.04 11.90
N LEU A 174 0.98 40.11 11.51
CA LEU A 174 1.05 39.41 10.22
C LEU A 174 0.65 40.30 9.03
N SER A 175 -0.14 41.35 9.25
CA SER A 175 -0.52 42.31 8.19
C SER A 175 0.50 43.42 7.96
N SER A 176 1.48 43.56 8.85
CA SER A 176 2.55 44.56 8.77
C SER A 176 3.64 44.16 7.78
N SER A 177 4.52 45.10 7.42
CA SER A 177 5.73 44.83 6.62
C SER A 177 6.73 43.88 7.31
N ALA A 178 6.56 43.61 8.60
CA ALA A 178 7.36 42.64 9.33
C ALA A 178 6.83 41.20 9.19
N GLY A 179 5.60 41.01 8.70
CA GLY A 179 5.03 39.69 8.45
C GLY A 179 5.59 39.07 7.19
N GLN A 180 6.31 37.96 7.31
CA GLN A 180 6.75 37.17 6.17
C GLN A 180 5.54 36.47 5.51
N PRO A 181 5.57 36.20 4.19
CA PRO A 181 4.59 35.33 3.56
C PRO A 181 4.55 33.94 4.22
N ALA A 182 3.44 33.22 4.06
CA ALA A 182 3.34 31.86 4.58
C ALA A 182 4.42 30.97 3.95
N SER A 183 5.16 30.26 4.78
CA SER A 183 6.19 29.32 4.34
C SER A 183 5.60 27.95 3.99
N SER A 184 4.45 27.59 4.54
CA SER A 184 3.76 26.35 4.21
C SER A 184 2.25 26.42 4.42
N MET A 185 1.55 25.49 3.78
CA MET A 185 0.12 25.20 4.00
C MET A 185 -0.06 23.71 4.27
N ALA A 186 -0.86 23.38 5.28
CA ALA A 186 -1.21 22.01 5.65
C ALA A 186 -2.71 21.77 5.42
N ILE A 187 -3.06 20.62 4.82
CA ILE A 187 -4.44 20.13 4.68
C ILE A 187 -4.53 18.84 5.48
N PHE A 188 -5.46 18.80 6.43
CA PHE A 188 -5.61 17.73 7.42
C PHE A 188 -7.09 17.54 7.74
N SER A 189 -7.46 16.39 8.31
CA SER A 189 -8.81 16.16 8.82
C SER A 189 -8.89 16.67 10.26
N GLY A 190 -9.82 17.57 10.56
CA GLY A 190 -10.05 18.15 11.89
C GLY A 190 -10.55 19.60 11.84
N GLU A 191 -11.07 20.10 12.96
CA GLU A 191 -11.59 21.48 13.07
C GLU A 191 -10.50 22.53 13.26
N SER A 192 -9.38 22.14 13.87
CA SER A 192 -8.23 23.01 14.09
C SER A 192 -6.91 22.24 14.07
N TRP A 193 -5.81 22.92 13.73
CA TRP A 193 -4.47 22.34 13.71
C TRP A 193 -3.98 21.88 15.09
N PRO A 194 -4.15 22.66 16.18
CA PRO A 194 -3.72 22.22 17.51
C PRO A 194 -4.40 20.93 17.97
N GLU A 195 -5.68 20.73 17.63
CA GLU A 195 -6.40 19.50 17.98
C GLU A 195 -6.03 18.33 17.05
N ALA A 196 -5.88 18.61 15.76
CA ALA A 196 -5.61 17.58 14.75
C ALA A 196 -4.18 17.02 14.83
N ARG A 197 -3.18 17.85 15.16
CA ARG A 197 -1.76 17.46 15.09
C ARG A 197 -1.39 16.31 16.02
N ASP A 198 -2.06 16.20 17.17
CA ASP A 198 -1.77 15.18 18.18
C ASP A 198 -2.37 13.80 17.81
N ASN A 199 -3.42 13.78 16.97
CA ASN A 199 -4.14 12.55 16.60
C ASN A 199 -4.11 12.26 15.09
N LEU A 200 -3.27 12.97 14.34
CA LEU A 200 -3.25 12.94 12.87
C LEU A 200 -3.15 11.52 12.29
N PHE A 201 -2.31 10.69 12.91
CA PHE A 201 -2.00 9.33 12.46
C PHE A 201 -2.86 8.24 13.11
N THR A 202 -3.64 8.58 14.13
CA THR A 202 -4.46 7.64 14.90
C THR A 202 -5.96 7.84 14.68
N GLN A 203 -6.38 9.02 14.23
CA GLN A 203 -7.79 9.33 14.01
C GLN A 203 -8.42 8.44 12.93
N SER A 204 -9.72 8.16 13.10
CA SER A 204 -10.51 7.53 12.06
C SER A 204 -10.86 8.56 10.98
N LEU A 205 -10.63 8.20 9.72
CA LEU A 205 -10.99 9.05 8.57
C LEU A 205 -12.34 8.66 7.99
N GLU A 206 -13.01 9.65 7.43
CA GLU A 206 -14.24 9.44 6.68
C GLU A 206 -14.03 8.61 5.40
N PRO A 207 -15.09 7.94 4.90
CA PRO A 207 -15.00 7.17 3.67
C PRO A 207 -14.68 8.04 2.45
N LEU A 208 -13.74 7.59 1.60
CA LEU A 208 -13.39 8.27 0.35
C LEU A 208 -14.59 8.48 -0.57
N LYS A 209 -15.56 7.55 -0.56
CA LYS A 209 -16.80 7.66 -1.34
C LYS A 209 -17.66 8.88 -1.00
N THR A 210 -17.45 9.51 0.16
CA THR A 210 -18.11 10.77 0.52
C THR A 210 -17.54 11.97 -0.22
N PHE A 211 -16.36 11.85 -0.83
CA PHE A 211 -15.73 12.93 -1.60
C PHE A 211 -16.23 12.93 -3.05
N ALA A 212 -17.36 13.61 -3.27
CA ALA A 212 -18.05 13.71 -4.55
C ALA A 212 -17.17 14.07 -5.78
N PRO A 213 -16.13 14.94 -5.67
CA PRO A 213 -15.26 15.23 -6.82
C PRO A 213 -14.51 14.02 -7.39
N LEU A 214 -14.31 12.94 -6.62
CA LEU A 214 -13.71 11.69 -7.10
C LEU A 214 -14.73 10.65 -7.61
N THR A 215 -15.99 10.73 -7.18
CA THR A 215 -17.01 9.70 -7.46
C THR A 215 -17.92 10.02 -8.63
N LYS A 216 -17.91 11.25 -9.15
CA LYS A 216 -18.66 11.60 -10.37
C LYS A 216 -18.16 10.78 -11.56
N GLY A 217 -19.00 9.85 -12.03
CA GLY A 217 -18.77 9.07 -13.25
C GLY A 217 -17.98 7.77 -13.08
N ARG A 218 -17.71 7.31 -11.85
CA ARG A 218 -17.10 5.99 -11.60
C ARG A 218 -18.19 4.95 -11.32
N GLU A 219 -18.07 3.78 -11.94
CA GLU A 219 -18.88 2.60 -11.63
C GLU A 219 -18.73 2.22 -10.14
N PRO A 220 -19.76 1.67 -9.48
CA PRO A 220 -19.63 1.21 -8.09
C PRO A 220 -18.57 0.11 -7.97
N VAL A 221 -17.37 0.50 -7.56
CA VAL A 221 -16.30 -0.42 -7.16
C VAL A 221 -16.66 -1.06 -5.82
N ALA A 222 -16.35 -2.34 -5.65
CA ALA A 222 -16.57 -3.05 -4.40
C ALA A 222 -15.92 -2.31 -3.22
N ASP A 223 -16.66 -2.24 -2.09
CA ASP A 223 -16.15 -1.61 -0.88
C ASP A 223 -14.84 -2.28 -0.45
N GLU A 224 -13.86 -1.44 -0.12
CA GLU A 224 -12.49 -1.85 0.18
C GLU A 224 -12.36 -2.79 1.40
N ILE A 225 -11.56 -3.85 1.24
CA ILE A 225 -11.17 -4.74 2.33
C ILE A 225 -10.19 -4.01 3.27
N GLY A 226 -10.57 -3.90 4.54
CA GLY A 226 -9.80 -3.24 5.59
C GLY A 226 -8.97 -4.20 6.45
N LEU A 227 -9.45 -5.44 6.64
CA LEU A 227 -8.82 -6.46 7.49
C LEU A 227 -9.19 -7.86 7.00
N VAL A 228 -8.23 -8.79 7.03
CA VAL A 228 -8.45 -10.22 6.79
C VAL A 228 -8.18 -11.02 8.07
N LYS A 229 -9.17 -11.73 8.57
CA LYS A 229 -9.02 -12.60 9.75
C LYS A 229 -8.77 -14.05 9.34
N LEU A 230 -7.75 -14.65 9.92
CA LEU A 230 -7.30 -16.01 9.64
C LEU A 230 -7.79 -16.95 10.74
N TYR A 231 -8.66 -17.90 10.37
CA TYR A 231 -9.28 -18.82 11.33
C TYR A 231 -8.60 -20.19 11.39
N GLY A 232 -7.70 -20.49 10.45
CA GLY A 232 -7.10 -21.80 10.24
C GLY A 232 -8.04 -22.74 9.46
N GLY A 233 -7.47 -23.82 8.89
CA GLY A 233 -8.23 -24.79 8.09
C GLY A 233 -8.84 -24.20 6.82
N GLY A 234 -8.11 -23.35 6.10
CA GLY A 234 -8.56 -22.72 4.86
C GLY A 234 -9.66 -21.66 5.02
N LYS A 235 -9.92 -21.16 6.22
CA LYS A 235 -11.00 -20.17 6.47
C LYS A 235 -10.44 -18.76 6.66
N LEU A 236 -10.83 -17.85 5.78
CA LEU A 236 -10.50 -16.43 5.83
C LEU A 236 -11.79 -15.60 5.86
N GLU A 237 -11.86 -14.63 6.78
CA GLU A 237 -12.95 -13.65 6.83
C GLU A 237 -12.42 -12.27 6.38
N LEU A 238 -13.03 -11.72 5.34
CA LEU A 238 -12.70 -10.42 4.76
C LEU A 238 -13.66 -9.36 5.31
N ILE A 239 -13.10 -8.41 6.06
CA ILE A 239 -13.86 -7.33 6.70
C ILE A 239 -13.69 -6.05 5.89
N ARG A 240 -14.81 -5.49 5.43
CA ARG A 240 -14.86 -4.22 4.71
C ARG A 240 -14.74 -3.05 5.71
N ARG A 241 -14.10 -1.95 5.29
CA ARG A 241 -13.82 -0.82 6.19
C ARG A 241 -15.08 -0.03 6.61
N PHE A 242 -16.05 0.10 5.71
CA PHE A 242 -17.23 0.95 5.87
C PHE A 242 -18.55 0.19 5.70
N ASN A 243 -18.48 -1.14 5.58
CA ASN A 243 -19.64 -2.03 5.49
C ASN A 243 -19.43 -3.17 6.49
N ASN A 244 -20.50 -3.56 7.17
CA ASN A 244 -20.49 -4.56 8.23
C ASN A 244 -20.76 -5.99 7.74
N THR A 245 -20.98 -6.22 6.44
CA THR A 245 -21.16 -7.59 5.90
C THR A 245 -19.80 -8.20 5.57
N PRO A 246 -19.29 -9.18 6.36
CA PRO A 246 -18.07 -9.87 6.03
C PRO A 246 -18.28 -10.86 4.87
N PHE A 247 -17.23 -11.09 4.08
CA PHE A 247 -17.19 -12.13 3.07
C PHE A 247 -16.21 -13.23 3.50
N TRP A 248 -16.57 -14.50 3.28
CA TRP A 248 -15.73 -15.63 3.67
C TRP A 248 -15.11 -16.27 2.43
N ILE A 249 -13.79 -16.42 2.44
CA ILE A 249 -13.09 -17.31 1.51
C ILE A 249 -12.84 -18.62 2.24
N LEU A 250 -13.41 -19.70 1.69
CA LEU A 250 -13.25 -21.07 2.12
C LEU A 250 -12.37 -21.76 1.08
N LEU A 251 -11.09 -21.96 1.40
CA LEU A 251 -10.16 -22.62 0.49
C LEU A 251 -10.66 -24.05 0.19
N GLY A 252 -10.58 -24.46 -1.08
CA GLY A 252 -11.14 -25.71 -1.58
C GLY A 252 -12.64 -25.67 -1.91
N GLU A 253 -13.38 -24.63 -1.51
CA GLU A 253 -14.83 -24.50 -1.75
C GLU A 253 -15.19 -23.25 -2.57
N THR A 254 -14.65 -22.07 -2.21
CA THR A 254 -15.02 -20.77 -2.82
C THR A 254 -14.62 -20.70 -4.29
N THR A 255 -15.52 -20.18 -5.11
CA THR A 255 -15.44 -20.33 -6.56
C THR A 255 -15.09 -19.00 -7.23
N PRO A 256 -14.52 -19.01 -8.45
CA PRO A 256 -14.20 -17.77 -9.18
C PRO A 256 -15.37 -16.80 -9.30
N GLN A 257 -16.57 -17.32 -9.54
CA GLN A 257 -17.78 -16.52 -9.68
C GLN A 257 -18.15 -15.81 -8.38
N GLU A 258 -18.00 -16.48 -7.23
CA GLU A 258 -18.22 -15.88 -5.91
C GLU A 258 -17.16 -14.81 -5.61
N LEU A 259 -15.89 -15.07 -5.95
CA LEU A 259 -14.83 -14.06 -5.80
C LEU A 259 -15.16 -12.80 -6.60
N VAL A 260 -15.54 -12.94 -7.88
CA VAL A 260 -15.88 -11.80 -8.74
C VAL A 260 -17.16 -11.10 -8.29
N ALA A 261 -18.17 -11.84 -7.83
CA ALA A 261 -19.42 -11.26 -7.34
C ALA A 261 -19.20 -10.39 -6.08
N GLU A 262 -18.29 -10.80 -5.20
CA GLU A 262 -18.07 -10.12 -3.91
C GLU A 262 -16.97 -9.05 -3.97
N LEU A 263 -15.89 -9.32 -4.71
CA LEU A 263 -14.71 -8.45 -4.80
C LEU A 263 -14.68 -7.59 -6.06
N GLY A 264 -15.53 -7.89 -7.05
CA GLY A 264 -15.41 -7.34 -8.40
C GLY A 264 -14.38 -8.14 -9.24
N PRO A 265 -14.20 -7.76 -10.52
CA PRO A 265 -13.20 -8.42 -11.36
C PRO A 265 -11.78 -8.21 -10.81
N PRO A 266 -10.87 -9.20 -10.94
CA PRO A 266 -9.47 -9.02 -10.58
C PRO A 266 -8.81 -7.95 -11.44
N ASP A 267 -7.84 -7.24 -10.87
CA ASP A 267 -7.07 -6.21 -11.58
C ASP A 267 -6.19 -6.82 -12.68
N ALA A 268 -5.69 -8.06 -12.44
CA ALA A 268 -4.97 -8.84 -13.43
C ALA A 268 -5.14 -10.35 -13.19
N ILE A 269 -5.07 -11.14 -14.26
CA ILE A 269 -5.08 -12.61 -14.18
C ILE A 269 -3.72 -13.14 -14.64
N TYR A 270 -3.00 -13.82 -13.76
CA TYR A 270 -1.74 -14.48 -14.09
C TYR A 270 -1.95 -15.98 -14.22
N ARG A 271 -1.79 -16.53 -15.41
CA ARG A 271 -1.93 -17.98 -15.65
C ARG A 271 -0.64 -18.68 -15.26
N LYS A 272 -0.75 -19.74 -14.47
CA LYS A 272 0.41 -20.53 -14.05
C LYS A 272 0.82 -21.44 -15.20
N ASN A 273 1.76 -20.97 -16.01
CA ASN A 273 2.41 -21.83 -17.00
C ASN A 273 3.34 -22.80 -16.27
N ASP A 274 3.18 -24.09 -16.51
CA ASP A 274 3.94 -25.14 -15.84
C ASP A 274 5.40 -25.13 -16.34
N GLN A 275 6.23 -24.26 -15.75
CA GLN A 275 7.66 -24.16 -16.09
C GLN A 275 8.47 -25.40 -15.67
N LYS A 276 7.86 -26.45 -15.11
CA LYS A 276 8.53 -27.71 -14.78
C LYS A 276 9.25 -28.36 -15.98
N MET A 277 8.93 -27.96 -17.21
CA MET A 277 9.61 -28.42 -18.43
C MET A 277 10.89 -27.64 -18.80
N SER A 278 11.22 -26.51 -18.16
CA SER A 278 12.40 -25.70 -18.53
C SER A 278 13.73 -26.25 -17.99
N ILE A 279 13.68 -27.12 -16.96
CA ILE A 279 14.86 -27.63 -16.25
C ILE A 279 15.45 -28.90 -16.93
N HIS A 280 14.76 -29.49 -17.92
CA HIS A 280 15.21 -30.68 -18.64
C HIS A 280 15.33 -30.46 -20.16
N LYS A 281 15.82 -29.30 -20.62
CA LYS A 281 16.44 -29.28 -21.96
C LYS A 281 17.83 -29.92 -21.85
N PRO A 282 18.08 -31.10 -22.44
CA PRO A 282 19.44 -31.58 -22.57
C PRO A 282 20.22 -30.52 -23.34
N ARG A 283 21.30 -30.00 -22.75
CA ARG A 283 22.29 -29.19 -23.47
C ARG A 283 22.88 -30.10 -24.55
N THR A 284 22.28 -30.13 -25.73
CA THR A 284 22.91 -30.71 -26.91
C THR A 284 24.11 -29.85 -27.25
N ALA A 285 25.29 -30.37 -26.90
CA ALA A 285 26.55 -29.87 -27.40
C ALA A 285 26.56 -30.04 -28.93
N SER A 286 26.66 -28.92 -29.64
CA SER A 286 27.09 -28.70 -31.04
C SER A 286 26.07 -27.99 -31.93
N SER A 287 26.23 -26.66 -32.07
CA SER A 287 26.47 -26.07 -33.39
C SER A 287 27.09 -24.68 -33.19
N THR A 288 28.34 -24.56 -33.62
CA THR A 288 29.06 -23.30 -33.77
C THR A 288 28.42 -22.45 -34.86
N GLY A 289 28.22 -21.16 -34.56
CA GLY A 289 28.20 -20.09 -35.57
C GLY A 289 26.88 -19.85 -36.30
N ARG A 290 26.04 -18.96 -35.74
CA ARG A 290 25.35 -17.88 -36.47
C ARG A 290 24.66 -16.96 -35.46
N ARG A 291 25.02 -15.68 -35.48
CA ARG A 291 24.24 -14.60 -34.83
C ARG A 291 22.94 -14.43 -35.61
N PRO A 292 21.75 -14.50 -34.99
CA PRO A 292 20.56 -13.86 -35.53
C PRO A 292 20.46 -12.42 -35.02
N ALA A 293 19.90 -11.58 -35.88
CA ALA A 293 19.71 -10.15 -35.67
C ALA A 293 18.67 -9.85 -34.58
N SER A 294 18.78 -8.65 -34.03
CA SER A 294 17.99 -8.11 -32.92
C SER A 294 16.57 -7.69 -33.33
N THR A 295 15.71 -8.66 -33.65
CA THR A 295 14.28 -8.44 -33.82
C THR A 295 13.55 -9.70 -33.37
N ASP A 296 12.96 -9.63 -32.18
CA ASP A 296 11.89 -10.48 -31.62
C ASP A 296 12.10 -10.75 -30.12
N LEU A 297 11.95 -9.69 -29.32
CA LEU A 297 11.47 -9.81 -27.95
C LEU A 297 10.07 -9.20 -27.96
N ARG A 298 9.06 -10.04 -28.13
CA ARG A 298 7.68 -9.66 -27.79
C ARG A 298 7.58 -9.70 -26.27
N ASP A 299 7.76 -8.53 -25.69
CA ASP A 299 7.41 -8.20 -24.32
C ASP A 299 5.88 -8.13 -24.26
N ASP A 300 5.23 -9.19 -23.75
CA ASP A 300 3.77 -9.23 -23.54
C ASP A 300 3.41 -8.70 -22.14
N SER A 301 4.09 -7.61 -21.76
CA SER A 301 3.67 -6.72 -20.69
C SER A 301 2.54 -5.85 -21.24
N THR A 302 1.29 -6.30 -21.07
CA THR A 302 0.13 -5.43 -21.27
C THR A 302 0.14 -4.33 -20.20
N ASP A 303 0.81 -3.24 -20.53
CA ASP A 303 0.63 -1.92 -19.95
C ASP A 303 -0.83 -1.53 -20.16
N THR A 304 -1.61 -1.46 -19.08
CA THR A 304 -3.02 -1.10 -19.15
C THR A 304 -3.21 0.30 -18.62
N ASP A 305 -3.06 1.25 -19.56
CA ASP A 305 -3.80 2.49 -19.55
C ASP A 305 -5.30 2.19 -19.43
N GLN A 306 -5.91 2.76 -18.39
CA GLN A 306 -7.35 2.80 -18.20
C GLN A 306 -7.99 3.66 -19.29
N SER A 307 -8.36 3.06 -20.43
CA SER A 307 -9.23 3.70 -21.45
C SER A 307 -9.80 2.67 -22.44
N SER A 308 -10.95 2.07 -22.13
CA SER A 308 -12.14 2.01 -23.01
C SER A 308 -13.17 0.99 -22.49
N ALA A 309 -14.31 1.52 -22.08
CA ALA A 309 -15.55 0.78 -21.95
C ALA A 309 -16.16 0.56 -23.35
N HIS A 310 -16.84 -0.59 -23.51
CA HIS A 310 -17.74 -0.97 -24.59
C HIS A 310 -17.21 -1.08 -26.02
N THR A 311 -17.01 -2.31 -26.48
CA THR A 311 -17.58 -2.77 -27.76
C THR A 311 -18.07 -4.21 -27.64
N ALA A 312 -19.20 -4.47 -28.31
CA ALA A 312 -19.96 -5.71 -28.29
C ALA A 312 -19.21 -6.88 -28.94
N THR A 313 -19.65 -8.07 -28.56
CA THR A 313 -19.43 -9.38 -29.18
C THR A 313 -19.38 -9.33 -30.71
N ASP A 314 -18.33 -9.90 -31.30
CA ASP A 314 -18.40 -10.48 -32.63
C ASP A 314 -17.62 -11.80 -32.63
N ASP A 315 -18.38 -12.89 -32.81
CA ASP A 315 -17.88 -14.25 -33.01
C ASP A 315 -17.35 -14.34 -34.45
N SER A 316 -16.09 -14.71 -34.61
CA SER A 316 -15.60 -15.24 -35.88
C SER A 316 -14.70 -16.43 -35.62
N ASP A 317 -15.31 -17.61 -35.71
CA ASP A 317 -14.66 -18.90 -35.91
C ASP A 317 -13.73 -18.82 -37.14
N ASP A 318 -12.46 -19.16 -36.97
CA ASP A 318 -11.66 -19.68 -38.07
C ASP A 318 -10.77 -20.82 -37.54
N ASP A 319 -11.29 -22.02 -37.68
CA ASP A 319 -10.65 -23.30 -37.41
C ASP A 319 -9.86 -23.71 -38.66
N SER A 320 -8.53 -23.61 -38.61
CA SER A 320 -7.66 -24.42 -39.48
C SER A 320 -6.20 -24.41 -39.02
N GLY A 321 -5.80 -25.48 -38.32
CA GLY A 321 -4.40 -25.74 -38.02
C GLY A 321 -4.18 -26.92 -37.08
N GLU A 322 -4.52 -28.12 -37.53
CA GLU A 322 -4.13 -29.36 -36.86
C GLU A 322 -2.60 -29.44 -36.70
N GLY A 323 -2.16 -29.31 -35.46
CA GLY A 323 -0.81 -29.59 -35.01
C GLY A 323 -0.87 -29.98 -33.54
N GLU A 324 -0.92 -31.28 -33.27
CA GLU A 324 -0.93 -31.89 -31.94
C GLU A 324 0.21 -31.35 -31.06
N ALA A 325 -0.11 -30.37 -30.23
CA ALA A 325 0.59 -30.07 -29.00
C ALA A 325 -0.47 -29.72 -27.94
N ALA A 326 -1.23 -30.75 -27.52
CA ALA A 326 -2.06 -30.70 -26.33
C ALA A 326 -1.15 -30.57 -25.08
N GLY A 327 -0.59 -29.39 -24.87
CA GLY A 327 -0.04 -28.99 -23.58
C GLY A 327 -1.21 -28.70 -22.66
N ASN A 328 -1.43 -29.56 -21.66
CA ASN A 328 -2.38 -29.32 -20.58
C ASN A 328 -2.13 -27.94 -19.93
N VAL A 329 -2.85 -26.90 -20.35
CA VAL A 329 -2.97 -25.69 -19.56
C VAL A 329 -3.93 -26.05 -18.44
N THR A 330 -3.43 -26.24 -17.23
CA THR A 330 -4.16 -26.75 -16.05
C THR A 330 -5.33 -25.85 -15.59
N GLY A 331 -5.69 -24.81 -16.34
CA GLY A 331 -6.69 -23.81 -15.98
C GLY A 331 -6.31 -22.96 -14.76
N GLU A 332 -5.19 -23.27 -14.09
CA GLU A 332 -4.75 -22.61 -12.86
C GLU A 332 -4.31 -21.18 -13.13
N CYS A 333 -4.84 -20.25 -12.35
CA CYS A 333 -4.47 -18.85 -12.46
C CYS A 333 -4.60 -18.12 -11.13
N PHE A 334 -3.81 -17.08 -10.98
CA PHE A 334 -3.93 -16.12 -9.90
C PHE A 334 -4.86 -14.98 -10.33
N TYR A 335 -5.85 -14.70 -9.50
CA TYR A 335 -6.63 -13.48 -9.54
C TYR A 335 -5.92 -12.48 -8.64
N ASN A 336 -5.32 -11.45 -9.25
CA ASN A 336 -4.55 -10.44 -8.54
C ASN A 336 -5.44 -9.25 -8.23
N TYR A 337 -5.60 -8.91 -6.96
CA TYR A 337 -6.35 -7.75 -6.50
C TYR A 337 -5.37 -6.74 -5.90
N PHE A 338 -4.69 -5.97 -6.76
CA PHE A 338 -3.70 -4.96 -6.38
C PHE A 338 -4.28 -3.94 -5.40
N TYR A 339 -5.53 -3.51 -5.60
CA TYR A 339 -6.18 -2.52 -4.74
C TYR A 339 -6.79 -3.11 -3.45
N HIS A 340 -7.01 -4.43 -3.39
CA HIS A 340 -7.37 -5.10 -2.13
C HIS A 340 -6.15 -5.59 -1.34
N GLY A 341 -5.01 -5.72 -2.01
CA GLY A 341 -3.74 -6.08 -1.38
C GLY A 341 -3.50 -7.59 -1.27
N PHE A 342 -4.17 -8.40 -2.08
CA PHE A 342 -4.00 -9.85 -2.06
C PHE A 342 -4.20 -10.50 -3.43
N ASP A 343 -3.64 -11.70 -3.58
CA ASP A 343 -3.83 -12.55 -4.74
C ASP A 343 -4.54 -13.84 -4.31
N VAL A 344 -5.39 -14.38 -5.18
CA VAL A 344 -6.09 -15.65 -4.95
C VAL A 344 -5.71 -16.63 -6.06
N LEU A 345 -5.11 -17.77 -5.69
CA LEU A 345 -4.91 -18.87 -6.64
C LEU A 345 -6.24 -19.59 -6.81
N VAL A 346 -6.69 -19.65 -8.05
CA VAL A 346 -7.78 -20.52 -8.46
C VAL A 346 -7.19 -21.75 -9.15
N SER A 347 -7.42 -22.92 -8.57
CA SER A 347 -6.92 -24.19 -9.09
C SER A 347 -7.93 -25.32 -8.88
N THR A 348 -7.55 -26.54 -9.26
CA THR A 348 -8.33 -27.74 -8.90
C THR A 348 -8.49 -27.84 -7.38
N PRO A 349 -9.64 -28.32 -6.87
CA PRO A 349 -9.89 -28.42 -5.44
C PRO A 349 -8.85 -29.28 -4.71
N THR A 350 -8.27 -28.71 -3.66
CA THR A 350 -7.32 -29.39 -2.76
C THR A 350 -7.86 -29.29 -1.34
N SER A 351 -7.66 -30.33 -0.53
CA SER A 351 -8.00 -30.30 0.88
C SER A 351 -7.23 -29.18 1.59
N PRO A 352 -7.91 -28.29 2.34
CA PRO A 352 -7.25 -27.25 3.12
C PRO A 352 -6.28 -27.81 4.17
N SER A 353 -5.44 -26.92 4.70
CA SER A 353 -4.55 -27.28 5.81
C SER A 353 -5.32 -27.85 7.00
N GLN A 354 -4.65 -28.65 7.83
CA GLN A 354 -5.24 -29.11 9.10
C GLN A 354 -5.65 -27.93 10.01
N LEU A 355 -6.64 -28.15 10.85
CA LEU A 355 -7.11 -27.17 11.83
C LEU A 355 -6.07 -26.96 12.94
N PRO A 356 -5.98 -25.75 13.52
CA PRO A 356 -5.14 -25.50 14.68
C PRO A 356 -5.57 -26.39 15.86
N PRO A 357 -4.64 -26.95 16.65
CA PRO A 357 -4.96 -27.90 17.73
C PRO A 357 -5.98 -27.37 18.74
N SER A 358 -5.97 -26.07 19.01
CA SER A 358 -6.95 -25.40 19.87
C SER A 358 -8.39 -25.43 19.34
N LYS A 359 -8.59 -25.57 18.02
CA LYS A 359 -9.90 -25.67 17.36
C LYS A 359 -10.26 -27.08 16.91
N ALA A 360 -9.28 -27.98 16.74
CA ALA A 360 -9.51 -29.35 16.33
C ALA A 360 -10.44 -30.13 17.28
N ARG A 361 -10.38 -29.85 18.60
CA ARG A 361 -11.25 -30.50 19.60
C ARG A 361 -12.73 -30.09 19.51
N SER A 362 -13.04 -28.98 18.84
CA SER A 362 -14.40 -28.45 18.72
C SER A 362 -15.13 -28.84 17.42
N GLN A 363 -14.47 -29.54 16.48
CA GLN A 363 -15.02 -29.87 15.15
C GLN A 363 -15.02 -31.37 14.82
N GLN A 364 -15.12 -32.25 15.82
CA GLN A 364 -15.21 -33.70 15.60
C GLN A 364 -16.49 -34.17 14.84
N GLU A 365 -17.36 -33.28 14.35
CA GLU A 365 -18.67 -33.69 13.77
C GLU A 365 -18.96 -33.30 12.32
N ASN A 366 -18.10 -32.59 11.57
CA ASN A 366 -18.44 -32.23 10.18
C ASN A 366 -17.34 -32.62 9.18
N ASN A 367 -17.17 -33.93 8.96
CA ASN A 367 -16.55 -34.43 7.73
C ASN A 367 -17.49 -34.13 6.55
N ARG A 368 -17.36 -32.94 5.96
CA ARG A 368 -17.96 -32.67 4.66
C ARG A 368 -17.18 -33.47 3.62
N VAL A 369 -17.79 -34.58 3.18
CA VAL A 369 -17.33 -35.35 2.04
C VAL A 369 -17.35 -34.43 0.82
N ILE A 370 -16.18 -34.13 0.26
CA ILE A 370 -16.06 -33.41 -1.01
C ILE A 370 -16.75 -34.29 -2.07
N PRO A 371 -17.81 -33.82 -2.75
CA PRO A 371 -18.47 -34.60 -3.79
C PRO A 371 -17.47 -34.96 -4.88
N THR A 372 -17.37 -36.26 -5.19
CA THR A 372 -16.45 -36.85 -6.17
C THR A 372 -16.65 -36.34 -7.61
N ASP A 373 -17.72 -35.60 -7.87
CA ASP A 373 -18.05 -34.97 -9.16
C ASP A 373 -17.47 -33.54 -9.33
N ALA A 374 -16.76 -33.02 -8.32
CA ALA A 374 -16.26 -31.63 -8.28
C ALA A 374 -14.90 -31.42 -9.01
N THR A 375 -14.30 -32.46 -9.60
CA THR A 375 -12.93 -32.42 -10.14
C THR A 375 -12.72 -31.45 -11.32
N ALA A 376 -13.80 -31.01 -11.97
CA ALA A 376 -13.73 -30.07 -13.09
C ALA A 376 -13.88 -28.58 -12.69
N ARG A 377 -14.34 -28.27 -11.47
CA ARG A 377 -14.58 -26.88 -11.06
C ARG A 377 -13.36 -26.30 -10.34
N LEU A 378 -12.81 -25.22 -10.88
CA LEU A 378 -11.75 -24.48 -10.22
C LEU A 378 -12.29 -23.74 -8.99
N VAL A 379 -11.51 -23.71 -7.92
CA VAL A 379 -11.83 -23.07 -6.63
C VAL A 379 -10.61 -22.32 -6.10
N ALA A 380 -10.84 -21.37 -5.20
CA ALA A 380 -9.79 -20.72 -4.43
C ALA A 380 -9.07 -21.76 -3.57
N THR A 381 -7.76 -21.92 -3.74
CA THR A 381 -6.96 -22.89 -2.97
C THR A 381 -5.84 -22.24 -2.18
N LYS A 382 -5.53 -20.98 -2.47
CA LYS A 382 -4.48 -20.23 -1.80
C LYS A 382 -4.76 -18.75 -1.87
N VAL A 383 -4.42 -18.03 -0.80
CA VAL A 383 -4.48 -16.57 -0.75
C VAL A 383 -3.12 -16.02 -0.32
N ILE A 384 -2.61 -15.03 -1.03
CA ILE A 384 -1.36 -14.32 -0.70
C ILE A 384 -1.73 -12.91 -0.25
N LEU A 385 -1.49 -12.59 1.02
CA LEU A 385 -1.73 -11.27 1.61
C LEU A 385 -0.45 -10.44 1.58
N HIS A 386 -0.50 -9.26 0.97
CA HIS A 386 0.68 -8.40 0.77
C HIS A 386 0.76 -7.28 1.81
N GLY A 387 1.93 -7.14 2.45
CA GLY A 387 2.17 -6.13 3.48
C GLY A 387 2.51 -4.74 2.95
N ASN A 388 2.87 -4.62 1.67
CA ASN A 388 3.32 -3.37 1.01
C ASN A 388 4.34 -2.57 1.86
N VAL A 389 5.38 -3.25 2.36
CA VAL A 389 6.33 -2.65 3.31
C VAL A 389 7.37 -1.82 2.56
N PRO A 390 7.59 -0.53 2.88
CA PRO A 390 8.67 0.26 2.31
C PRO A 390 10.03 -0.43 2.44
N GLY A 391 10.81 -0.43 1.36
CA GLY A 391 12.10 -1.13 1.29
C GLY A 391 12.02 -2.62 0.97
N SER A 392 10.83 -3.20 0.92
CA SER A 392 10.65 -4.58 0.43
C SER A 392 10.61 -4.63 -1.10
N TYR A 393 11.04 -5.75 -1.67
CA TYR A 393 11.01 -5.99 -3.11
C TYR A 393 9.62 -5.80 -3.78
N PRO A 394 8.50 -6.30 -3.22
CA PRO A 394 7.17 -6.10 -3.80
C PRO A 394 6.53 -4.74 -3.45
N PHE A 395 7.29 -3.81 -2.86
CA PHE A 395 6.74 -2.51 -2.46
C PHE A 395 6.07 -1.78 -3.63
N ASN A 396 4.89 -1.26 -3.35
CA ASN A 396 4.01 -0.54 -4.26
C ASN A 396 3.49 -1.36 -5.46
N ARG A 397 3.55 -2.69 -5.43
CA ARG A 397 2.82 -3.53 -6.39
C ARG A 397 1.36 -3.71 -5.99
N HIS A 398 1.16 -4.00 -4.71
CA HIS A 398 -0.14 -4.16 -4.07
C HIS A 398 -0.32 -3.12 -2.97
N ARG A 399 -1.56 -2.77 -2.67
CA ARG A 399 -1.90 -2.08 -1.44
C ARG A 399 -1.57 -2.97 -0.23
N ARG A 400 -1.27 -2.36 0.92
CA ARG A 400 -1.17 -3.09 2.20
C ARG A 400 -2.50 -3.74 2.56
N CYS A 401 -2.47 -5.06 2.71
CA CYS A 401 -3.53 -5.86 3.30
C CYS A 401 -3.19 -6.17 4.77
N ARG A 402 -4.00 -5.66 5.69
CA ARG A 402 -3.87 -5.97 7.12
C ARG A 402 -4.53 -7.30 7.43
N TRP A 403 -3.97 -8.03 8.38
CA TRP A 403 -4.48 -9.34 8.78
C TRP A 403 -4.32 -9.60 10.27
N GLU A 404 -5.14 -10.52 10.79
CA GLU A 404 -5.16 -10.96 12.18
C GLU A 404 -5.29 -12.48 12.24
N ILE A 405 -4.57 -13.14 13.14
CA ILE A 405 -4.68 -14.59 13.37
C ILE A 405 -5.65 -14.84 14.53
N GLU A 406 -6.93 -15.00 14.19
CA GLU A 406 -8.03 -15.05 15.15
C GLU A 406 -7.92 -16.24 16.11
N TYR A 407 -7.37 -17.38 15.66
CA TYR A 407 -7.22 -18.55 16.55
C TYR A 407 -6.12 -18.40 17.60
N LEU A 408 -5.27 -17.37 17.51
CA LEU A 408 -4.29 -17.02 18.54
C LEU A 408 -4.79 -15.90 19.46
N SER A 409 -5.96 -15.30 19.17
CA SER A 409 -6.55 -14.26 20.01
C SER A 409 -6.96 -14.82 21.37
N PRO A 410 -6.66 -14.11 22.48
CA PRO A 410 -7.02 -14.56 23.81
C PRO A 410 -8.54 -14.63 23.99
N LYS A 411 -9.05 -15.75 24.52
CA LYS A 411 -10.49 -15.97 24.80
C LYS A 411 -11.01 -15.20 26.03
N SER A 412 -10.14 -14.50 26.76
CA SER A 412 -10.46 -13.76 27.99
C SER A 412 -10.00 -12.31 27.86
N LYS A 413 -10.67 -11.38 28.57
CA LYS A 413 -10.39 -9.93 28.64
C LYS A 413 -9.01 -9.58 29.25
N SER A 414 -8.00 -10.44 29.10
CA SER A 414 -6.61 -10.10 29.42
C SER A 414 -5.99 -9.33 28.27
N LYS A 415 -5.13 -8.37 28.62
CA LYS A 415 -4.50 -7.35 27.77
C LYS A 415 -3.47 -7.91 26.76
N ILE A 416 -3.60 -9.16 26.32
CA ILE A 416 -2.71 -9.75 25.31
C ILE A 416 -3.19 -9.25 23.93
N MET A 417 -2.32 -8.54 23.21
CA MET A 417 -2.57 -8.08 21.85
C MET A 417 -2.86 -9.27 20.93
N SER A 418 -3.92 -9.16 20.12
CA SER A 418 -4.17 -10.05 18.98
C SER A 418 -2.97 -10.08 18.05
N ILE A 419 -2.55 -11.27 17.61
CA ILE A 419 -1.46 -11.41 16.62
C ILE A 419 -1.94 -10.89 15.27
N ASN A 420 -1.25 -9.88 14.73
CA ASN A 420 -1.67 -9.15 13.54
C ASN A 420 -0.50 -8.75 12.62
N SER A 421 -0.81 -8.06 11.52
CA SER A 421 0.15 -7.57 10.51
C SER A 421 1.18 -6.54 10.99
N GLU A 422 1.02 -6.00 12.21
CA GLU A 422 1.97 -5.09 12.86
C GLU A 422 2.80 -5.80 13.94
N THR A 423 2.49 -7.05 14.27
CA THR A 423 3.23 -7.81 15.28
C THR A 423 4.61 -8.22 14.75
N PRO A 424 5.72 -7.96 15.48
CA PRO A 424 7.03 -8.43 15.07
C PRO A 424 7.09 -9.95 14.93
N PHE A 425 7.75 -10.44 13.88
CA PHE A 425 7.77 -11.86 13.56
C PHE A 425 8.24 -12.79 14.71
N PRO A 426 9.26 -12.44 15.53
CA PRO A 426 9.65 -13.30 16.66
C PRO A 426 8.51 -13.60 17.66
N SER A 427 7.58 -12.66 17.83
CA SER A 427 6.39 -12.83 18.68
C SER A 427 5.32 -13.69 18.00
N ILE A 428 5.16 -13.53 16.68
CA ILE A 428 4.31 -14.39 15.84
C ILE A 428 4.80 -15.85 15.91
N GLU A 429 6.09 -16.06 15.64
CA GLU A 429 6.77 -17.36 15.66
C GLU A 429 6.59 -18.06 17.00
N SER A 430 6.84 -17.34 18.10
CA SER A 430 6.67 -17.89 19.46
C SER A 430 5.23 -18.31 19.75
N SER A 431 4.25 -17.54 19.27
CA SER A 431 2.82 -17.84 19.47
C SER A 431 2.36 -19.04 18.63
N LEU A 432 2.78 -19.10 17.36
CA LEU A 432 2.49 -20.24 16.47
C LEU A 432 3.20 -21.51 16.94
N TYR A 433 4.45 -21.42 17.41
CA TYR A 433 5.14 -22.55 18.01
C TYR A 433 4.34 -23.14 19.17
N ASN A 434 3.83 -22.29 20.06
CA ASN A 434 3.04 -22.74 21.20
C ASN A 434 1.71 -23.39 20.81
N GLU A 435 1.05 -22.91 19.76
CA GLU A 435 -0.19 -23.48 19.23
C GLU A 435 0.05 -24.86 18.59
N TRP A 436 1.12 -24.98 17.79
CA TRP A 436 1.41 -26.17 17.00
C TRP A 436 2.36 -27.16 17.68
N LYS A 437 2.92 -26.88 18.86
CA LYS A 437 3.88 -27.79 19.53
C LYS A 437 3.38 -29.23 19.72
N SER A 438 2.07 -29.42 19.84
CA SER A 438 1.46 -30.74 20.05
C SER A 438 1.44 -31.65 18.83
N ILE A 439 1.67 -31.11 17.63
CA ILE A 439 1.73 -31.90 16.38
C ILE A 439 3.15 -32.43 16.07
N TYR A 440 4.17 -31.96 16.77
CA TYR A 440 5.56 -32.39 16.56
C TYR A 440 5.96 -33.43 17.59
N ASN A 441 6.72 -34.45 17.16
CA ASN A 441 7.14 -35.52 18.07
C ASN A 441 8.26 -35.08 19.02
N ASN A 442 9.13 -34.17 18.56
CA ASN A 442 10.24 -33.62 19.34
C ASN A 442 10.57 -32.17 18.93
N VAL A 443 11.42 -31.51 19.72
CA VAL A 443 11.80 -30.10 19.54
C VAL A 443 12.68 -29.92 18.29
N GLU A 444 13.47 -30.93 17.94
CA GLU A 444 14.32 -30.93 16.75
C GLU A 444 13.50 -30.95 15.45
N GLU A 445 12.44 -31.75 15.38
CA GLU A 445 11.49 -31.80 14.25
C GLU A 445 10.76 -30.47 14.10
N ALA A 446 10.31 -29.88 15.22
CA ALA A 446 9.69 -28.57 15.21
C ALA A 446 10.63 -27.49 14.63
N LYS A 447 11.89 -27.46 15.08
CA LYS A 447 12.92 -26.55 14.57
C LYS A 447 13.28 -26.80 13.11
N GLN A 448 13.25 -28.04 12.64
CA GLN A 448 13.53 -28.37 11.24
C GLN A 448 12.41 -27.93 10.31
N ARG A 449 11.14 -28.19 10.68
CA ARG A 449 9.96 -27.79 9.88
C ARG A 449 9.73 -26.29 9.86
N GLN A 450 10.22 -25.57 10.86
CA GLN A 450 10.06 -24.12 10.99
C GLN A 450 11.33 -23.35 10.62
N ARG A 451 12.33 -24.02 10.04
CA ARG A 451 13.58 -23.38 9.65
C ARG A 451 13.32 -22.37 8.54
N GLY A 452 13.75 -21.13 8.78
CA GLY A 452 13.69 -20.07 7.78
C GLY A 452 14.50 -20.39 6.52
N MET A 453 13.90 -20.17 5.36
CA MET A 453 14.57 -20.27 4.05
C MET A 453 14.85 -18.86 3.51
N VAL A 454 16.13 -18.52 3.33
CA VAL A 454 16.53 -17.20 2.81
C VAL A 454 16.32 -17.15 1.29
N LEU A 455 15.70 -16.07 0.83
CA LEU A 455 15.41 -15.77 -0.56
C LEU A 455 16.21 -14.54 -0.99
N ASN A 456 17.13 -14.73 -1.94
CA ASN A 456 17.95 -13.64 -2.47
C ASN A 456 17.21 -12.93 -3.61
N ARG A 457 16.55 -11.80 -3.32
CA ARG A 457 15.76 -11.06 -4.33
C ARG A 457 16.61 -10.28 -5.35
N ASP A 458 17.92 -10.14 -5.11
CA ASP A 458 18.84 -9.36 -5.96
C ASP A 458 19.42 -10.15 -7.15
N TRP A 459 19.25 -11.47 -7.20
CA TRP A 459 19.61 -12.27 -8.38
C TRP A 459 18.38 -12.48 -9.28
N GLY A 460 18.48 -12.12 -10.57
CA GLY A 460 17.41 -12.21 -11.57
C GLY A 460 16.86 -13.61 -11.90
N ASP A 461 17.19 -14.61 -11.08
CA ASP A 461 16.69 -15.99 -11.13
C ASP A 461 15.77 -16.30 -9.92
N SER A 462 15.59 -15.34 -9.02
CA SER A 462 14.60 -15.42 -7.95
C SER A 462 13.23 -15.02 -8.46
N PRO A 463 12.15 -15.72 -8.05
CA PRO A 463 10.77 -15.40 -8.43
C PRO A 463 10.52 -13.90 -8.35
N GLY A 464 10.24 -13.29 -9.50
CA GLY A 464 9.94 -11.88 -9.63
C GLY A 464 8.58 -11.55 -9.05
N SER A 465 7.71 -12.55 -8.83
CA SER A 465 6.40 -12.41 -8.19
C SER A 465 6.19 -13.42 -7.06
N SER A 466 5.37 -13.09 -6.05
CA SER A 466 4.87 -14.06 -5.07
C SER A 466 4.14 -15.23 -5.73
N CYS A 467 3.56 -15.01 -6.90
CA CYS A 467 2.87 -16.01 -7.71
C CYS A 467 3.84 -17.03 -8.33
N GLU A 468 5.11 -16.67 -8.51
CA GLU A 468 6.16 -17.52 -9.10
C GLU A 468 6.88 -18.37 -8.04
N LEU A 469 6.67 -18.10 -6.74
CA LEU A 469 7.36 -18.80 -5.65
C LEU A 469 6.95 -20.27 -5.49
N LEU A 470 5.90 -20.76 -6.16
CA LEU A 470 5.21 -21.96 -5.68
C LEU A 470 4.96 -23.02 -6.77
N GLY A 471 5.89 -23.98 -6.82
CA GLY A 471 5.75 -25.28 -7.51
C GLY A 471 6.55 -26.46 -6.93
N GLY A 472 7.25 -26.30 -5.79
CA GLY A 472 8.07 -27.36 -5.20
C GLY A 472 8.44 -27.20 -3.72
N TRP A 473 7.78 -26.28 -3.00
CA TRP A 473 8.08 -25.98 -1.59
C TRP A 473 7.45 -26.99 -0.61
N GLU A 474 6.40 -27.72 -1.01
CA GLU A 474 5.76 -28.77 -0.19
C GLU A 474 6.69 -29.96 0.07
N ASP A 475 7.63 -30.25 -0.85
CA ASP A 475 8.53 -31.42 -0.78
C ASP A 475 10.00 -31.09 -0.45
N SER A 476 10.43 -29.81 -0.54
CA SER A 476 11.85 -29.42 -0.45
C SER A 476 12.23 -28.83 0.92
N VAL A 477 12.05 -29.61 1.98
CA VAL A 477 12.63 -29.32 3.30
C VAL A 477 14.06 -29.90 3.34
N GLY A 478 15.08 -29.16 2.87
CA GLY A 478 16.45 -29.69 2.98
C GLY A 478 17.62 -28.98 2.27
N GLY A 479 17.43 -27.89 1.53
CA GLY A 479 18.53 -27.28 0.76
C GLY A 479 19.42 -26.32 1.58
N LYS A 480 20.66 -26.71 1.92
CA LYS A 480 21.71 -25.78 2.34
C LYS A 480 22.22 -24.99 1.13
N ARG A 481 22.20 -23.65 1.16
CA ARG A 481 23.08 -22.79 0.34
C ARG A 481 23.66 -21.65 1.19
N ASN A 482 24.96 -21.42 1.01
CA ASN A 482 25.77 -20.48 1.77
C ASN A 482 25.40 -19.02 1.47
N ALA A 483 25.41 -18.19 2.50
CA ALA A 483 25.33 -16.74 2.40
C ALA A 483 26.74 -16.16 2.27
N GLU A 484 27.05 -15.44 1.19
CA GLU A 484 28.21 -14.54 1.15
C GLU A 484 27.88 -13.20 0.48
N LYS A 485 28.35 -12.15 1.17
CA LYS A 485 28.53 -10.72 0.84
C LYS A 485 27.32 -9.93 0.36
N GLU A 486 26.78 -9.12 1.27
CA GLU A 486 25.71 -8.16 1.07
C GLU A 486 26.28 -6.79 0.67
N ASP A 487 25.85 -6.26 -0.47
CA ASP A 487 25.90 -4.83 -0.75
C ASP A 487 24.73 -4.16 0.00
N GLU A 488 25.03 -3.14 0.82
CA GLU A 488 24.07 -2.30 1.57
C GLU A 488 23.07 -1.50 0.69
N LYS A 489 23.07 -1.73 -0.63
CA LYS A 489 22.25 -0.99 -1.61
C LYS A 489 21.15 -1.83 -2.29
N GLY A 490 21.01 -3.12 -1.96
CA GLY A 490 19.97 -4.01 -2.51
C GLY A 490 18.64 -3.98 -1.74
N LEU A 491 17.56 -4.50 -2.33
CA LEU A 491 16.20 -4.57 -1.73
C LEU A 491 16.09 -5.58 -0.58
N GLY A 492 17.23 -6.10 -0.09
CA GLY A 492 17.34 -6.97 1.08
C GLY A 492 16.75 -8.37 0.86
N ASN A 493 17.51 -9.38 1.27
CA ASN A 493 17.02 -10.76 1.28
C ASN A 493 15.84 -10.91 2.26
N THR A 494 14.82 -11.69 1.91
CA THR A 494 13.74 -12.09 2.82
C THR A 494 13.93 -13.51 3.29
N THR A 495 13.28 -13.86 4.41
CA THR A 495 13.29 -15.23 4.93
C THR A 495 11.86 -15.76 4.99
N LEU A 496 11.64 -16.94 4.41
CA LEU A 496 10.35 -17.63 4.43
C LEU A 496 10.27 -18.57 5.63
N PHE A 497 9.20 -18.48 6.41
CA PHE A 497 8.92 -19.36 7.55
C PHE A 497 7.58 -20.06 7.36
N GLY A 498 7.59 -21.39 7.43
CA GLY A 498 6.41 -22.23 7.25
C GLY A 498 5.80 -22.70 8.57
N PHE A 499 4.49 -22.60 8.65
CA PHE A 499 3.64 -23.23 9.67
C PHE A 499 2.49 -23.98 8.96
N PRO A 500 1.81 -24.92 9.61
CA PRO A 500 0.67 -25.59 8.99
C PRO A 500 -0.38 -24.56 8.53
N GLY A 501 -0.62 -24.51 7.23
CA GLY A 501 -1.57 -23.59 6.59
C GLY A 501 -1.06 -22.16 6.35
N LEU A 502 0.16 -21.82 6.77
CA LEU A 502 0.68 -20.44 6.69
C LEU A 502 2.16 -20.38 6.27
N VAL A 503 2.48 -19.43 5.41
CA VAL A 503 3.87 -19.05 5.11
C VAL A 503 4.05 -17.57 5.30
N PHE A 504 5.07 -17.20 6.06
CA PHE A 504 5.43 -15.81 6.30
C PHE A 504 6.67 -15.46 5.51
N GLU A 505 6.61 -14.37 4.74
CA GLU A 505 7.79 -13.73 4.17
C GLU A 505 8.23 -12.57 5.06
N VAL A 506 9.42 -12.69 5.64
CA VAL A 506 9.91 -11.81 6.70
C VAL A 506 11.16 -11.07 6.25
N LEU A 507 11.18 -9.76 6.42
CA LEU A 507 12.33 -8.90 6.17
C LEU A 507 13.37 -9.05 7.29
N LYS A 508 14.61 -8.63 7.04
CA LYS A 508 15.70 -8.70 8.04
C LYS A 508 15.39 -7.99 9.36
N ASN A 509 14.60 -6.93 9.32
CA ASN A 509 14.15 -6.19 10.50
C ASN A 509 13.04 -6.91 11.29
N GLY A 510 12.61 -8.11 10.88
CA GLY A 510 11.55 -8.88 11.53
C GLY A 510 10.12 -8.47 11.13
N THR A 511 9.96 -7.54 10.19
CA THR A 511 8.64 -7.15 9.66
C THR A 511 8.15 -8.20 8.66
N VAL A 512 6.88 -8.59 8.78
CA VAL A 512 6.23 -9.49 7.80
C VAL A 512 5.85 -8.70 6.55
N SER A 513 6.43 -9.07 5.41
CA SER A 513 6.15 -8.48 4.09
C SER A 513 5.00 -9.18 3.35
N GLY A 514 4.74 -10.45 3.64
CA GLY A 514 3.64 -11.20 3.03
C GLY A 514 3.26 -12.44 3.83
N VAL A 515 2.00 -12.87 3.70
CA VAL A 515 1.48 -14.10 4.30
C VAL A 515 0.74 -14.91 3.23
N THR A 516 1.16 -16.15 3.01
CA THR A 516 0.43 -17.10 2.15
C THR A 516 -0.39 -18.04 3.02
N VAL A 517 -1.66 -18.21 2.69
CA VAL A 517 -2.63 -19.06 3.39
C VAL A 517 -3.03 -20.23 2.49
N PHE A 518 -3.07 -21.43 3.07
CA PHE A 518 -3.40 -22.70 2.42
C PHE A 518 -4.60 -23.40 3.06
#